data_AF-A0A101E2E9-F1
#
_entry.id   AF-A0A101E2E9-F1
#
_cell.length_a   1.000
_cell.length_b   1.000
_cell.length_c   1.000
_cell.angle_alpha   90.00
_cell.angle_beta   90.00
_cell.angle_gamma   90.00
#
_symmetry.space_group_name_H-M   'P 1'
#
loop_
_entity.id
_entity.type
_entity.pdbx_description
1 polymer ?
#
loop_
_entity_poly.entity_id
_entity_poly.type
_entity_poly.pdbx_seq_one_letter_code
_entity_poly.pdbx_strand_id
1 'polypeptide(L)' 'MPKIIEAVYENGVFKPLQKVDLKEGERVKIKLELKVEPIDLGEPVSVEEIKKIRDGTWMSS' A
#
# COMPACT_ATOMS: atom_id res chain seq x y z
N MET A 1 1.37 -19.57 -12.62
CA MET A 1 0.45 -18.45 -12.30
C MET A 1 0.89 -17.84 -10.98
N PRO A 2 1.13 -16.51 -10.89
CA PRO A 2 1.40 -15.87 -9.62
C PRO A 2 0.14 -15.96 -8.72
N LYS A 3 0.28 -16.49 -7.51
CA LYS A 3 -0.77 -16.42 -6.47
C LYS A 3 -0.50 -15.21 -5.59
N ILE A 4 -1.52 -14.37 -5.41
CA ILE A 4 -1.49 -13.32 -4.39
C ILE A 4 -1.83 -13.99 -3.05
N ILE A 5 -1.00 -13.75 -2.05
CA ILE A 5 -1.19 -14.26 -0.68
C ILE A 5 -1.32 -13.03 0.20
N GLU A 6 -2.49 -12.86 0.81
CA GLU A 6 -2.69 -11.80 1.80
C GLU A 6 -2.01 -12.21 3.11
N ALA A 7 -1.33 -11.26 3.74
CA ALA A 7 -0.60 -11.48 4.97
C ALA A 7 -0.68 -10.24 5.87
N VAL A 8 -0.66 -10.46 7.19
CA VAL A 8 -0.50 -9.42 8.19
C VAL A 8 0.96 -9.36 8.63
N TYR A 9 1.48 -8.16 8.84
CA TYR A 9 2.82 -7.96 9.35
C TYR A 9 2.75 -7.63 10.84
N GLU A 10 3.17 -8.58 11.68
CA GLU A 10 3.10 -8.46 13.14
C GLU A 10 4.42 -8.91 13.77
N ASN A 11 4.93 -8.11 14.72
CA ASN A 11 6.17 -8.41 15.44
C ASN A 11 7.38 -8.71 14.52
N GLY A 12 7.47 -8.03 13.38
CA GLY A 12 8.58 -8.20 12.43
C GLY A 12 8.44 -9.39 11.48
N VAL A 13 7.29 -10.07 11.44
CA VAL A 13 7.07 -11.29 10.64
C VAL A 13 5.80 -11.18 9.79
N PHE A 14 5.87 -11.59 8.52
CA PHE A 14 4.71 -11.74 7.64
C PHE A 14 3.98 -13.04 7.95
N LYS A 15 2.72 -12.94 8.38
CA LYS A 15 1.84 -14.08 8.67
C LYS A 15 0.75 -14.17 7.60
N PRO A 16 0.71 -15.23 6.78
CA PRO A 16 -0.31 -15.37 5.75
C PRO A 16 -1.70 -15.59 6.37
N LEU A 17 -2.73 -14.98 5.77
CA LEU A 17 -4.13 -15.15 6.17
C LEU A 17 -4.75 -16.45 5.62
N GLN A 18 -4.03 -17.13 4.73
CA GLN A 18 -4.45 -18.37 4.09
C GLN A 18 -3.32 -19.39 4.15
N LYS A 19 -3.67 -20.69 4.04
CA LYS A 19 -2.66 -21.75 3.97
C LYS A 19 -1.84 -21.60 2.69
N VAL A 20 -0.52 -21.65 2.83
CA VAL A 20 0.42 -21.61 1.73
C VAL A 20 1.11 -22.98 1.64
N ASP A 21 1.12 -23.54 0.44
CA ASP A 21 1.74 -24.84 0.16
C ASP A 21 3.18 -24.62 -0.31
N LEU A 22 4.09 -24.40 0.64
CA LEU A 22 5.53 -24.22 0.42
C LEU A 22 6.30 -25.30 1.18
N LYS A 23 7.43 -25.73 0.64
CA LYS A 23 8.31 -26.66 1.35
C LYS A 23 9.05 -25.95 2.46
N GLU A 24 9.38 -26.69 3.52
CA GLU A 24 10.22 -26.17 4.59
C GLU A 24 11.60 -25.76 4.04
N GLY A 25 12.07 -24.56 4.42
CA GLY A 25 13.33 -23.99 3.93
C GLY A 25 13.27 -23.39 2.51
N GLU A 26 12.11 -23.38 1.86
CA GLU A 26 11.96 -22.79 0.53
C GLU A 26 12.11 -21.27 0.58
N ARG A 27 12.99 -20.72 -0.28
CA ARG A 27 13.18 -19.27 -0.39
C ARG A 27 12.17 -18.68 -1.37
N VAL A 28 11.38 -17.72 -0.90
CA VAL A 28 10.39 -17.01 -1.72
C VAL A 28 10.73 -15.54 -1.87
N LYS A 29 10.28 -14.93 -2.97
CA LYS A 29 10.38 -13.48 -3.20
C LYS A 29 9.02 -12.84 -2.88
N ILE A 30 9.01 -11.88 -1.97
CA ILE A 30 7.81 -11.13 -1.61
C ILE A 30 7.80 -9.82 -2.40
N LYS A 31 6.64 -9.46 -2.97
CA LYS A 31 6.39 -8.14 -3.55
C LYS A 31 5.37 -7.43 -2.66
N LEU A 32 5.76 -6.28 -2.13
CA LEU A 32 4.86 -5.43 -1.33
C LEU A 32 4.15 -4.46 -2.29
N GLU A 33 2.82 -4.49 -2.27
CA GLU A 33 2.00 -3.51 -2.97
C GLU A 33 1.30 -2.64 -1.91
N LEU A 34 1.82 -1.43 -1.72
CA LEU A 34 1.21 -0.44 -0.84
C LEU A 34 -0.05 0.08 -1.54
N LYS A 35 -1.21 -0.41 -1.09
CA LYS A 35 -2.48 0.21 -1.44
C LYS A 35 -2.60 1.48 -0.61
N VAL A 36 -2.37 2.62 -1.25
CA VAL A 36 -2.83 3.90 -0.71
C VAL A 36 -4.32 3.91 -0.98
N GLU A 37 -5.13 3.70 0.06
CA GLU A 37 -6.58 3.87 -0.08
C GLU A 37 -6.82 5.33 -0.46
N PRO A 38 -7.62 5.62 -1.51
CA PRO A 38 -7.98 6.97 -1.81
C PRO A 38 -8.68 7.55 -0.58
N ILE A 39 -8.15 8.64 -0.05
CA ILE A 39 -8.80 9.39 1.02
C ILE A 39 -10.13 9.86 0.45
N ASP A 40 -11.23 9.43 1.07
CA ASP A 40 -12.54 9.98 0.76
C ASP A 40 -12.53 11.44 1.18
N LEU A 41 -12.50 12.34 0.18
CA LEU A 41 -12.49 13.79 0.40
C LEU A 41 -13.85 14.29 0.91
N GLY A 42 -14.87 13.41 0.97
CA GLY A 42 -16.24 13.74 1.32
C GLY A 42 -16.89 14.54 0.20
N GLU A 43 -16.58 15.83 0.12
CA GLU A 43 -17.04 16.70 -0.95
C GLU A 43 -16.08 16.65 -2.15
N PRO A 44 -16.59 16.71 -3.39
CA PRO A 44 -15.75 16.78 -4.58
C PRO A 44 -14.93 18.07 -4.55
N VAL A 45 -13.63 17.92 -4.29
CA VAL A 45 -12.68 19.04 -4.29
C VAL A 45 -12.45 19.52 -5.72
N SER A 46 -12.51 20.83 -5.93
CA SER A 46 -12.26 21.42 -7.24
C SER A 46 -10.79 21.24 -7.67
N VAL A 47 -10.55 21.08 -8.97
CA VAL A 47 -9.17 20.98 -9.52
C VAL A 47 -8.36 22.25 -9.20
N GLU A 48 -9.01 23.39 -9.01
CA GLU A 48 -8.36 24.65 -8.62
C GLU A 48 -7.84 24.61 -7.17
N GLU A 49 -8.57 24.00 -6.24
CA GLU A 49 -8.11 23.85 -4.85
C GLU A 49 -6.91 22.90 -4.73
N ILE A 50 -6.91 21.80 -5.50
CA ILE A 50 -5.78 20.87 -5.56
C ILE A 50 -4.50 21.57 -6.07
N LYS A 51 -4.63 22.44 -7.08
CA LYS A 51 -3.51 23.23 -7.61
C LYS A 51 -2.93 24.19 -6.57
N LYS A 52 -3.77 24.85 -5.77
CA LYS A 52 -3.33 25.76 -4.70
C LYS A 52 -2.51 25.05 -3.62
N ILE A 53 -2.88 23.83 -3.24
CA ILE A 53 -2.13 23.02 -2.26
C ILE A 53 -0.73 22.71 -2.81
N ARG A 54 -0.65 22.33 -4.09
CA ARG A 54 0.61 22.00 -4.76
C ARG A 54 1.56 23.19 -4.84
N ASP A 55 1.06 24.37 -5.14
CA ASP A 55 1.92 25.55 -5.30
C ASP A 55 2.40 26.09 -3.94
N GLY A 56 1.60 26.00 -2.88
CA GLY A 56 1.98 26.43 -1.53
C GLY A 56 3.06 25.57 -0.85
N THR A 57 3.14 24.27 -1.18
CA THR A 57 4.17 23.36 -0.60
C THR A 57 5.57 23.59 -1.18
N TRP A 58 5.67 24.16 -2.38
CA TRP A 58 6.95 24.44 -3.04
C TRP A 58 7.49 25.85 -2.78
N MET A 59 6.65 26.78 -2.26
CA MET A 59 7.08 28.12 -1.87
C MET A 59 7.74 28.17 -0.47
N SER A 60 7.86 27.03 0.21
CA SER A 60 8.44 26.93 1.56
C SER A 60 9.79 26.21 1.60
N SER A 61 10.49 26.08 0.47
CA SER A 61 11.87 25.54 0.38
C SER A 61 12.82 26.53 -0.28
#